data_AF-A0A3S0W153-F1
#
_entry.id   AF-A0A3S0W153-F1
#
_cell.length_a   1.000
_cell.length_b   1.000
_cell.length_c   1.000
_cell.angle_alpha   90.00
_cell.angle_beta   90.00
_cell.angle_gamma   90.00
#
_symmetry.space_group_name_H-M   'P 1'
#
loop_
_entity.id
_entity.type
_entity.pdbx_description
1 polymer ?
#
loop_
_entity_poly.entity_id
_entity_poly.type
_entity_poly.pdbx_seq_one_letter_code
_entity_poly.pdbx_strand_id
1 'polypeptide(L)'
;MVPSYTITSEDESAIWKAIRREYEAFTGPGPFIVTIDGRSGSGKSRLAERLLDRARADVSPKSELFHLEDLYPGWEGLAAGVDHYAAMLNQLLTGHDAAWNAWDWTRGQAEEAQRTVSASVPFLIAEGVGASAPGHPEVSGHFGLWLHVETPVRRFRALRRDGDLYRPYWALWADQEAKLFDS
;
A
#
# COMPACT_ATOMS: atom_id res chain seq x y z
N MET A 1 -11.06 -24.03 13.86
CA MET A 1 -11.54 -23.28 12.68
C MET A 1 -10.93 -21.89 12.79
N VAL A 2 -10.08 -21.47 11.85
CA VAL A 2 -9.51 -20.11 11.87
C VAL A 2 -10.62 -19.16 11.41
N PRO A 3 -10.91 -18.05 12.13
CA PRO A 3 -11.95 -17.12 11.70
C PRO A 3 -11.63 -16.59 10.30
N SER A 4 -12.62 -16.58 9.42
CA SER A 4 -12.48 -15.98 8.10
C SER A 4 -12.76 -14.48 8.22
N TYR A 5 -11.71 -13.68 8.35
CA TYR A 5 -11.80 -12.24 8.14
C TYR A 5 -11.97 -11.98 6.65
N THR A 6 -13.22 -11.81 6.21
CA THR A 6 -13.58 -11.51 4.83
C THR A 6 -14.24 -10.15 4.79
N ILE A 7 -13.66 -9.21 4.02
CA ILE A 7 -14.32 -7.93 3.71
C ILE A 7 -15.46 -8.24 2.75
N THR A 8 -16.69 -8.06 3.22
CA THR A 8 -17.90 -8.33 2.45
C THR A 8 -18.10 -7.30 1.34
N SER A 9 -19.08 -7.50 0.47
CA SER A 9 -19.48 -6.49 -0.51
C SER A 9 -20.11 -5.26 0.15
N GLU A 10 -20.79 -5.43 1.29
CA GLU A 10 -21.38 -4.33 2.06
C GLU A 10 -20.29 -3.48 2.71
N ASP A 11 -19.27 -4.10 3.30
CA ASP A 11 -18.09 -3.41 3.85
C ASP A 11 -17.38 -2.61 2.76
N GLU A 12 -17.12 -3.22 1.58
CA GLU A 12 -16.50 -2.52 0.45
C GLU A 12 -17.34 -1.30 0.01
N SER A 13 -18.65 -1.46 -0.08
CA SER A 13 -19.56 -0.38 -0.48
C SER A 13 -19.53 0.78 0.53
N ALA A 14 -19.53 0.48 1.83
CA ALA A 14 -19.43 1.46 2.89
C ALA A 14 -18.08 2.21 2.87
N ILE A 15 -16.97 1.47 2.71
CA ILE A 15 -15.63 2.02 2.56
C ILE A 15 -15.58 2.96 1.33
N TRP A 16 -16.07 2.50 0.19
CA TRP A 16 -16.08 3.28 -1.05
C TRP A 16 -16.88 4.57 -0.92
N LYS A 17 -18.05 4.51 -0.28
CA LYS A 17 -18.87 5.70 -0.01
C LYS A 17 -18.14 6.72 0.86
N ALA A 18 -17.37 6.28 1.85
CA ALA A 18 -16.57 7.17 2.69
C ALA A 18 -15.43 7.81 1.90
N ILE A 19 -14.69 7.02 1.11
CA ILE A 19 -13.63 7.50 0.21
C ILE A 19 -14.15 8.55 -0.77
N ARG A 20 -15.26 8.26 -1.46
CA ARG A 20 -15.90 9.17 -2.43
C ARG A 20 -16.26 10.51 -1.83
N ARG A 21 -16.78 10.52 -0.60
CA ARG A 21 -17.13 11.77 0.08
C ARG A 21 -15.90 12.66 0.32
N GLU A 22 -14.79 12.08 0.78
CA GLU A 22 -13.55 12.84 0.97
C GLU A 22 -12.94 13.28 -0.36
N TYR A 23 -13.01 12.44 -1.40
CA TYR A 23 -12.57 12.77 -2.76
C TYR A 23 -13.35 13.96 -3.35
N GLU A 24 -14.68 13.99 -3.20
CA GLU A 24 -15.53 15.07 -3.71
C GLU A 24 -15.24 16.43 -3.04
N ALA A 25 -14.69 16.41 -1.82
CA ALA A 25 -14.27 17.61 -1.09
C ALA A 25 -12.82 18.03 -1.39
N PHE A 26 -12.04 17.18 -2.05
CA PHE A 26 -10.62 17.42 -2.29
C PHE A 26 -10.39 18.46 -3.39
N THR A 27 -9.53 19.44 -3.11
CA THR A 27 -9.17 20.53 -4.03
C THR A 27 -7.66 20.79 -4.07
N GLY A 28 -6.86 19.88 -3.52
CA GLY A 28 -5.40 20.01 -3.46
C GLY A 28 -4.70 19.71 -4.78
N PRO A 29 -3.41 20.08 -4.90
CA PRO A 29 -2.56 19.63 -6.01
C PRO A 29 -2.34 18.11 -5.96
N GLY A 30 -2.07 17.52 -7.12
CA GLY A 30 -1.74 16.09 -7.23
C GLY A 30 -2.96 15.15 -7.11
N PRO A 31 -2.70 13.82 -7.00
CA PRO A 31 -3.75 12.83 -6.83
C PRO A 31 -4.40 12.91 -5.46
N PHE A 32 -5.69 12.57 -5.40
CA PHE A 32 -6.30 12.14 -4.14
C PHE A 32 -5.74 10.76 -3.76
N ILE A 33 -4.89 10.75 -2.74
CA ILE A 33 -4.23 9.54 -2.23
C ILE A 33 -5.09 8.82 -1.17
N VAL A 34 -5.36 7.53 -1.41
CA VAL A 34 -5.88 6.58 -0.41
C VAL A 34 -4.77 5.62 0.00
N THR A 35 -4.52 5.49 1.30
CA THR A 35 -3.54 4.53 1.81
C THR A 35 -4.23 3.29 2.36
N ILE A 36 -3.70 2.11 2.04
CA ILE A 36 -4.18 0.82 2.56
C ILE A 36 -3.00 0.12 3.20
N ASP A 37 -2.96 0.15 4.52
CA ASP A 37 -1.87 -0.37 5.34
C ASP A 37 -2.35 -1.54 6.20
N GLY A 38 -1.40 -2.24 6.81
CA GLY A 38 -1.59 -3.45 7.58
C GLY A 38 -0.46 -4.43 7.34
N ARG A 39 -0.21 -5.28 8.34
CA ARG A 39 0.87 -6.27 8.31
C ARG A 39 0.72 -7.30 7.18
N SER A 40 1.82 -7.94 6.79
CA SER A 40 1.84 -8.95 5.72
C SER A 40 0.82 -10.06 5.95
N GLY A 41 0.08 -10.44 4.89
CA GLY A 41 -1.00 -11.44 4.96
C GLY A 41 -2.37 -10.93 5.44
N SER A 42 -2.54 -9.62 5.66
CA SER A 42 -3.84 -9.04 6.09
C SER A 42 -4.90 -8.97 4.98
N GLY A 43 -4.49 -8.94 3.71
CA GLY A 43 -5.39 -8.89 2.55
C GLY A 43 -5.49 -7.52 1.84
N LYS A 44 -4.55 -6.61 2.10
CA LYS A 44 -4.47 -5.25 1.50
C LYS A 44 -4.60 -5.27 -0.01
N SER A 45 -3.73 -5.99 -0.71
CA SER A 45 -3.67 -5.98 -2.19
C SER A 45 -5.01 -6.35 -2.82
N ARG A 46 -5.73 -7.34 -2.25
CA ARG A 46 -7.07 -7.71 -2.74
C ARG A 46 -8.13 -6.63 -2.51
N LEU A 47 -8.07 -5.91 -1.38
CA LEU A 47 -8.96 -4.77 -1.15
C LEU A 47 -8.60 -3.62 -2.10
N ALA A 48 -7.30 -3.35 -2.28
CA ALA A 48 -6.79 -2.30 -3.14
C ALA A 48 -7.22 -2.48 -4.59
N GLU A 49 -7.12 -3.70 -5.14
CA GLU A 49 -7.62 -4.04 -6.48
C GLU A 49 -9.12 -3.77 -6.63
N ARG A 50 -9.94 -4.23 -5.67
CA ARG A 50 -11.40 -4.00 -5.69
C ARG A 50 -11.75 -2.51 -5.63
N LEU A 51 -11.05 -1.74 -4.80
CA LEU A 51 -11.25 -0.29 -4.71
C LEU A 51 -10.72 0.45 -5.95
N LEU A 52 -9.66 -0.04 -6.58
CA LEU A 52 -9.15 0.51 -7.84
C LEU A 52 -10.18 0.35 -8.95
N ASP A 53 -10.82 -0.81 -9.06
CA ASP A 53 -11.88 -1.05 -10.06
C ASP A 53 -13.04 -0.07 -9.87
N ARG A 54 -13.43 0.21 -8.61
CA ARG A 54 -14.43 1.24 -8.29
C ARG A 54 -13.95 2.65 -8.67
N ALA A 55 -12.73 3.02 -8.33
CA ALA A 55 -12.17 4.32 -8.69
C ALA A 55 -12.11 4.50 -10.21
N ARG A 56 -11.76 3.46 -10.96
CA ARG A 56 -11.75 3.49 -12.42
C ARG A 56 -13.13 3.68 -13.03
N ALA A 57 -14.16 3.08 -12.44
CA ALA A 57 -15.53 3.21 -12.90
C ALA A 57 -16.18 4.55 -12.50
N ASP A 58 -16.00 4.98 -11.26
CA ASP A 58 -16.77 6.06 -10.63
C ASP A 58 -16.02 7.41 -10.56
N VAL A 59 -14.69 7.40 -10.71
CA VAL A 59 -13.84 8.59 -10.61
C VAL A 59 -13.12 8.86 -11.94
N SER A 60 -12.23 7.96 -12.36
CA SER A 60 -11.50 8.13 -13.62
C SER A 60 -10.81 6.83 -14.04
N PRO A 61 -10.87 6.44 -15.32
CA PRO A 61 -10.13 5.27 -15.82
C PRO A 61 -8.60 5.41 -15.67
N LYS A 62 -8.10 6.62 -15.40
CA LYS A 62 -6.68 6.89 -15.11
C LYS A 62 -6.31 6.72 -13.62
N SER A 63 -7.21 6.20 -12.79
CA SER A 63 -6.87 5.90 -11.39
C SER A 63 -5.82 4.79 -11.32
N GLU A 64 -4.85 4.95 -10.43
CA GLU A 64 -3.68 4.06 -10.32
C GLU A 64 -3.56 3.39 -8.95
N LEU A 65 -2.86 2.26 -8.94
CA LEU A 65 -2.51 1.50 -7.74
C LEU A 65 -0.98 1.41 -7.66
N PHE A 66 -0.46 1.79 -6.50
CA PHE A 66 0.95 1.76 -6.17
C PHE A 66 1.22 0.73 -5.07
N HIS A 67 2.10 -0.22 -5.35
CA HIS A 67 2.50 -1.26 -4.39
C HIS A 67 3.82 -0.84 -3.74
N LEU A 68 3.84 -0.59 -2.43
CA LEU A 68 5.08 -0.25 -1.74
C LEU A 68 6.10 -1.42 -1.76
N GLU A 69 5.65 -2.65 -2.06
CA GLU A 69 6.55 -3.79 -2.28
C GLU A 69 7.57 -3.57 -3.40
N ASP A 70 7.30 -2.65 -4.33
CA ASP A 70 8.26 -2.21 -5.36
C ASP A 70 9.42 -1.39 -4.77
N LEU A 71 9.29 -0.83 -3.57
CA LEU A 71 10.26 0.10 -2.99
C LEU A 71 11.17 -0.51 -1.93
N TYR A 72 10.90 -1.73 -1.45
CA TYR A 72 11.72 -2.33 -0.40
C TYR A 72 12.98 -2.98 -0.99
N PRO A 73 14.19 -2.50 -0.66
CA PRO A 73 15.43 -3.16 -1.06
C PRO A 73 15.64 -4.47 -0.28
N GLY A 74 14.97 -5.52 -0.73
CA GLY A 74 15.05 -6.85 -0.15
C GLY A 74 14.35 -6.97 1.20
N TRP A 75 14.61 -8.09 1.88
CA TRP A 75 13.87 -8.48 3.09
C TRP A 75 14.18 -7.62 4.32
N GLU A 76 15.21 -6.78 4.29
CA GLU A 76 15.57 -5.83 5.37
C GLU A 76 15.22 -4.38 5.01
N GLY A 77 14.55 -4.18 3.86
CA GLY A 77 14.36 -2.89 3.23
C GLY A 77 13.12 -2.11 3.68
N LEU A 78 12.38 -2.55 4.70
CA LEU A 78 11.08 -1.94 5.01
C LEU A 78 11.20 -0.43 5.30
N ALA A 79 12.09 -0.05 6.23
CA ALA A 79 12.28 1.35 6.60
C ALA A 79 12.74 2.21 5.40
N ALA A 80 13.76 1.73 4.66
CA ALA A 80 14.27 2.43 3.49
C ALA A 80 13.22 2.61 2.37
N GLY A 81 12.35 1.62 2.16
CA GLY A 81 11.27 1.75 1.20
C GLY A 81 10.16 2.70 1.65
N VAL A 82 9.86 2.77 2.95
CA VAL A 82 8.94 3.77 3.52
C VAL A 82 9.51 5.18 3.38
N ASP A 83 10.81 5.39 3.63
CA ASP A 83 11.48 6.68 3.41
C ASP A 83 11.38 7.11 1.94
N HIS A 84 11.63 6.18 1.01
CA HIS A 84 11.51 6.43 -0.42
C HIS A 84 10.06 6.76 -0.81
N TYR A 85 9.09 6.00 -0.30
CA TYR A 85 7.68 6.24 -0.53
C TYR A 85 7.24 7.63 -0.05
N ALA A 86 7.68 8.06 1.14
CA ALA A 86 7.40 9.39 1.67
C ALA A 86 7.94 10.51 0.75
N ALA A 87 9.16 10.35 0.22
CA ALA A 87 9.73 11.29 -0.74
C ALA A 87 8.91 11.35 -2.04
N MET A 88 8.45 10.20 -2.55
CA MET A 88 7.60 10.13 -3.75
C MET A 88 6.24 10.79 -3.53
N LEU A 89 5.59 10.55 -2.38
CA LEU A 89 4.32 11.21 -2.07
C LEU A 89 4.47 12.72 -1.99
N ASN A 90 5.53 13.23 -1.37
CA ASN A 90 5.81 14.66 -1.34
C ASN A 90 6.00 15.24 -2.76
N GLN A 91 6.63 14.51 -3.68
CA GLN A 91 6.71 14.93 -5.09
C GLN A 91 5.31 15.06 -5.71
N LEU A 92 4.48 14.03 -5.55
CA LEU A 92 3.11 14.03 -6.11
C LEU A 92 2.24 15.14 -5.52
N LEU A 93 2.28 15.31 -4.20
CA LEU A 93 1.53 16.34 -3.48
C LEU A 93 2.03 17.76 -3.78
N THR A 94 3.24 17.91 -4.32
CA THR A 94 3.75 19.19 -4.81
C THR A 94 3.61 19.37 -6.32
N GLY A 95 2.88 18.47 -6.99
CA GLY A 95 2.57 18.55 -8.42
C GLY A 95 3.66 18.01 -9.35
N HIS A 96 4.61 17.23 -8.84
CA HIS A 96 5.70 16.63 -9.62
C HIS A 96 5.51 15.13 -9.76
N ASP A 97 5.77 14.60 -10.96
CA ASP A 97 5.78 13.17 -11.21
C ASP A 97 6.85 12.49 -10.32
N ALA A 98 6.51 11.33 -9.77
CA ALA A 98 7.41 10.55 -8.94
C ALA A 98 7.89 9.31 -9.71
N ALA A 99 9.20 9.10 -9.75
CA ALA A 99 9.81 8.05 -10.54
C ALA A 99 10.73 7.18 -9.68
N TRP A 100 10.68 5.85 -9.87
CA TRP A 100 11.43 4.88 -9.08
C TRP A 100 11.88 3.70 -9.93
N ASN A 101 12.85 2.95 -9.43
CA ASN A 101 13.21 1.65 -9.96
C ASN A 101 12.64 0.59 -9.01
N ALA A 102 11.73 -0.24 -9.51
CA ALA A 102 11.10 -1.27 -8.68
C ALA A 102 12.12 -2.32 -8.25
N TRP A 103 11.93 -2.93 -7.08
CA TRP A 103 12.78 -4.00 -6.59
C TRP A 103 12.44 -5.34 -7.26
N ASP A 104 13.41 -5.92 -7.98
CA ASP A 104 13.31 -7.28 -8.50
C ASP A 104 13.63 -8.27 -7.37
N TRP A 105 12.59 -8.81 -6.74
CA TRP A 105 12.70 -9.81 -5.67
C TRP A 105 13.34 -11.13 -6.13
N THR A 106 13.34 -11.43 -7.43
CA THR A 106 13.96 -12.65 -7.98
C THR A 106 15.46 -12.48 -8.12
N ARG A 107 15.91 -11.29 -8.55
CA ARG A 107 17.33 -10.97 -8.75
C ARG A 107 17.99 -10.37 -7.52
N GLY A 108 17.21 -9.86 -6.56
CA GLY A 108 17.71 -9.19 -5.36
C GLY A 108 18.39 -7.86 -5.67
N GLN A 109 17.86 -7.11 -6.64
CA GLN A 109 18.38 -5.79 -7.03
C GLN A 109 17.26 -4.92 -7.63
N ALA A 110 17.49 -3.62 -7.75
CA ALA A 110 16.56 -2.73 -8.47
C ALA A 110 16.49 -3.08 -9.97
N GLU A 111 15.31 -2.96 -10.55
CA GLU A 111 15.08 -3.02 -12.00
C GLU A 111 15.82 -1.87 -12.69
N GLU A 112 16.37 -2.12 -13.89
CA GLU A 112 17.03 -1.07 -14.68
C GLU A 112 16.02 -0.05 -15.23
N ALA A 113 14.81 -0.52 -15.55
CA ALA A 113 13.74 0.30 -16.10
C ALA A 113 13.10 1.14 -14.98
N GLN A 114 13.08 2.45 -15.18
CA GLN A 114 12.38 3.36 -14.29
C GLN A 114 10.87 3.32 -14.57
N ARG A 115 10.09 3.29 -13.49
CA ARG A 115 8.64 3.48 -13.48
C ARG A 115 8.31 4.88 -12.99
N THR A 116 7.17 5.40 -13.40
CA THR A 116 6.72 6.75 -13.02
C THR A 116 5.23 6.74 -12.73
N VAL A 117 4.83 7.43 -11.67
CA VAL A 117 3.45 7.78 -11.38
C VAL A 117 3.33 9.29 -11.59
N SER A 118 2.34 9.70 -12.39
CA SER A 118 2.19 11.11 -12.72
C SER A 118 1.42 11.85 -11.64
N ALA A 119 1.83 13.08 -11.33
CA ALA A 119 1.06 13.98 -10.47
C ALA A 119 -0.30 14.39 -11.09
N SER A 120 -0.50 14.13 -12.39
CA SER A 120 -1.77 14.37 -13.08
C SER A 120 -2.81 13.25 -12.91
N VAL A 121 -2.44 12.14 -12.25
CA VAL A 121 -3.38 11.09 -11.88
C VAL A 121 -4.41 11.67 -10.92
N PRO A 122 -5.73 11.47 -11.13
CA PRO A 122 -6.74 12.07 -10.28
C PRO A 122 -6.91 11.34 -8.94
N PHE A 123 -6.57 10.05 -8.89
CA PHE A 123 -6.83 9.18 -7.75
C PHE A 123 -5.75 8.09 -7.69
N LEU A 124 -5.06 8.00 -6.56
CA LEU A 124 -3.98 7.04 -6.33
C LEU A 124 -4.30 6.20 -5.09
N ILE A 125 -4.32 4.88 -5.24
CA ILE A 125 -4.33 3.96 -4.10
C ILE A 125 -2.87 3.54 -3.87
N ALA A 126 -2.38 3.69 -2.65
CA ALA A 126 -1.08 3.17 -2.26
C ALA A 126 -1.28 2.09 -1.19
N GLU A 127 -0.74 0.91 -1.43
CA GLU A 127 -0.91 -0.23 -0.54
C GLU A 127 0.42 -0.89 -0.21
N GLY A 128 0.56 -1.30 1.05
CA GLY A 128 1.75 -1.98 1.53
C GLY A 128 1.98 -1.73 3.01
N VAL A 129 2.94 -2.45 3.58
CA VAL A 129 3.34 -2.27 4.98
C VAL A 129 4.01 -0.91 5.13
N GLY A 130 3.41 0.01 5.87
CA GLY A 130 3.94 1.36 6.03
C GLY A 130 3.37 2.37 5.03
N ALA A 131 2.31 2.00 4.29
CA ALA A 131 1.56 2.95 3.46
C ALA A 131 0.96 4.11 4.28
N SER A 132 0.83 3.95 5.59
CA SER A 132 0.44 4.99 6.56
C SER A 132 1.44 5.06 7.72
N ALA A 133 2.73 4.80 7.46
CA ALA A 133 3.75 4.69 8.50
C ALA A 133 3.77 5.91 9.44
N PRO A 134 3.75 5.68 10.77
CA PRO A 134 3.92 6.74 11.76
C PRO A 134 5.24 7.49 11.56
N GLY A 135 5.27 8.80 11.85
CA GLY A 135 6.49 9.60 11.78
C GLY A 135 6.79 10.25 10.42
N HIS A 136 5.99 9.94 9.39
CA HIS A 136 6.06 10.56 8.07
C HIS A 136 4.76 11.32 7.79
N PRO A 137 4.71 12.66 7.98
CA PRO A 137 3.49 13.43 7.71
C PRO A 137 2.99 13.27 6.27
N GLU A 138 3.93 13.13 5.33
CA GLU A 138 3.67 12.99 3.89
C GLU A 138 2.97 11.67 3.51
N VAL A 139 3.10 10.60 4.30
CA VAL A 139 2.41 9.31 4.05
C VAL A 139 1.03 9.22 4.69
N SER A 140 0.58 10.30 5.35
CA SER A 140 -0.82 10.45 5.72
C SER A 140 -1.60 10.86 4.47
N GLY A 141 -2.01 9.86 3.67
CA GLY A 141 -2.92 10.10 2.55
C GLY A 141 -4.21 10.80 2.99
N HIS A 142 -5.01 11.26 2.04
CA HIS A 142 -6.27 11.95 2.32
C HIS A 142 -7.33 11.03 2.95
N PHE A 143 -7.21 9.72 2.73
CA PHE A 143 -8.02 8.71 3.39
C PHE A 143 -7.16 7.47 3.69
N GLY A 144 -7.17 7.01 4.95
CA GLY A 144 -6.38 5.87 5.40
C GLY A 144 -7.24 4.67 5.80
N LEU A 145 -6.83 3.48 5.36
CA LEU A 145 -7.40 2.20 5.75
C LEU A 145 -6.33 1.34 6.42
N TRP A 146 -6.61 0.87 7.63
CA TRP A 146 -5.75 -0.08 8.33
C TRP A 146 -6.42 -1.45 8.45
N LEU A 147 -5.83 -2.47 7.83
CA LEU A 147 -6.33 -3.84 7.90
C LEU A 147 -5.65 -4.60 9.04
N HIS A 148 -6.41 -4.79 10.12
CA HIS A 148 -5.99 -5.59 11.25
C HIS A 148 -6.43 -7.06 11.10
N VAL A 149 -5.47 -7.98 11.19
CA VAL A 149 -5.70 -9.44 11.21
C VAL A 149 -4.71 -10.08 12.19
N GLU A 150 -5.16 -11.02 13.01
CA GLU A 150 -4.30 -11.64 14.04
C GLU A 150 -3.14 -12.40 13.42
N THR A 151 -2.01 -12.39 14.13
CA THR A 151 -0.74 -13.00 13.70
C THR A 151 -0.89 -14.44 13.19
N PRO A 152 -1.60 -15.36 13.86
CA PRO A 152 -1.73 -16.74 13.37
C PRO A 152 -2.43 -16.82 12.00
N VAL A 153 -3.43 -15.97 11.76
CA VAL A 153 -4.21 -15.97 10.53
C VAL A 153 -3.40 -15.38 9.38
N ARG A 154 -2.78 -14.22 9.60
CA ARG A 154 -1.96 -13.58 8.56
C ARG A 154 -0.72 -14.39 8.22
N ARG A 155 -0.08 -15.04 9.20
CA ARG A 155 1.04 -15.98 8.98
C ARG A 155 0.62 -17.15 8.11
N PHE A 156 -0.52 -17.78 8.44
CA PHE A 156 -1.05 -18.87 7.63
C PHE A 156 -1.31 -18.44 6.18
N ARG A 157 -1.93 -17.26 5.99
CA ARG A 157 -2.21 -16.70 4.66
C ARG A 157 -0.92 -16.41 3.87
N ALA A 158 0.04 -15.74 4.49
CA ALA A 158 1.30 -15.37 3.83
C ALA A 158 2.13 -16.59 3.44
N LEU A 159 2.27 -17.58 4.34
CA LEU A 159 2.98 -18.82 4.04
C LEU A 159 2.26 -19.68 2.99
N ARG A 160 0.94 -19.58 2.87
CA ARG A 160 0.18 -20.28 1.82
C ARG A 160 0.35 -19.60 0.46
N ARG A 161 0.51 -18.26 0.43
CA ARG A 161 0.70 -17.47 -0.79
C ARG A 161 2.13 -17.60 -1.34
N ASP A 162 3.12 -17.32 -0.49
CA ASP A 162 4.52 -17.14 -0.90
C ASP A 162 5.40 -18.34 -0.53
N GLY A 163 4.83 -19.34 0.14
CA GLY A 163 5.44 -20.64 0.36
C GLY A 163 6.81 -20.57 1.04
N ASP A 164 7.76 -21.27 0.44
CA ASP A 164 9.11 -21.43 0.97
C ASP A 164 10.02 -20.23 0.71
N LEU A 165 9.68 -19.34 -0.23
CA LEU A 165 10.44 -18.12 -0.48
C LEU A 165 10.31 -17.15 0.70
N TYR A 166 9.11 -17.01 1.27
CA TYR A 166 8.88 -16.10 2.39
C TYR A 166 9.11 -16.74 3.76
N ARG A 167 8.95 -18.06 3.88
CA ARG A 167 9.12 -18.81 5.13
C ARG A 167 10.38 -18.45 5.93
N PRO A 168 11.59 -18.37 5.35
CA PRO A 168 12.80 -18.05 6.11
C PRO A 168 12.81 -16.58 6.59
N TYR A 169 12.11 -15.68 5.91
CA TYR A 169 12.09 -14.25 6.22
C TYR A 169 10.92 -13.81 7.10
N TRP A 170 9.97 -14.69 7.42
CA TRP A 170 8.79 -14.35 8.23
C TRP A 170 9.15 -13.62 9.53
N ALA A 171 10.09 -14.15 10.30
CA ALA A 171 10.48 -13.57 11.58
C ALA A 171 11.17 -12.21 11.40
N LEU A 172 12.07 -12.10 10.43
CA LEU A 172 12.77 -10.87 10.08
C LEU A 172 11.80 -9.75 9.64
N TRP A 173 10.83 -10.10 8.81
CA TRP A 173 9.83 -9.15 8.32
C TRP A 173 8.88 -8.73 9.45
N ALA A 174 8.42 -9.68 10.27
CA ALA A 174 7.54 -9.39 11.41
C ALA A 174 8.20 -8.49 12.46
N ASP A 175 9.53 -8.60 12.65
CA ASP A 175 10.31 -7.72 13.53
C ASP A 175 10.37 -6.29 12.98
N GLN A 176 10.58 -6.11 11.67
CA GLN A 176 10.52 -4.79 11.03
C GLN A 176 9.12 -4.17 11.13
N GLU A 177 8.06 -4.96 10.89
CA GLU A 177 6.68 -4.50 11.10
C GLU A 177 6.44 -4.03 12.54
N ALA A 178 6.94 -4.77 13.53
CA ALA A 178 6.81 -4.38 14.94
C ALA A 178 7.55 -3.07 15.22
N LYS A 179 8.78 -2.93 14.73
CA LYS A 179 9.57 -1.70 14.86
C LYS A 179 8.92 -0.49 14.20
N LEU A 180 8.15 -0.69 13.12
CA LEU A 180 7.49 0.40 12.39
C LEU A 180 6.21 0.88 13.08
N PHE A 181 5.43 -0.03 13.68
CA PHE A 181 4.08 0.27 14.16
C PHE A 181 3.93 0.32 15.67
N ASP A 182 4.83 -0.32 16.41
CA ASP A 182 4.76 -0.44 17.87
C ASP A 182 5.72 0.54 18.58
N SER A 183 6.41 1.38 17.81
CA SER A 183 7.38 2.41 18.23
C SER A 183 6.75 3.77 18.51
#